data_AF-A0AAJ3RK11-F1
#
_entry.id   AF-A0AAJ3RK11-F1
#
_cell.length_a   1.000
_cell.length_b   1.000
_cell.length_c   1.000
_cell.angle_alpha   90.00
_cell.angle_beta   90.00
_cell.angle_gamma   90.00
#
_symmetry.space_group_name_H-M   'P 1'
#
loop_
_entity.id
_entity.type
_entity.pdbx_description
1 polymer ?
#
loop_
_entity_poly.entity_id
_entity_poly.type
_entity_poly.pdbx_seq_one_letter_code
_entity_poly.pdbx_strand_id
1 'polypeptide(L)'
;MSNKTNNKRFLVTYADQEISKAAAVKLLKVNQSNVKEGVSFMSADREALKDNVLHFDNLGISLLELTSENAKKLATQKGILAVEEDTKVYALDIEIEGVDPDYQPEVYINQEEMAKFKATNNSKGGAKVKSDLHPKEDFDKTIETSKFQKEDMVVGDKVVPEEETMPFNSKKNVGKNNLVVDRPWAAEKQIQSQEGSFTGGYKKAMVDIFSSVLDANIKKDVSESCDVAPDSAGALNTVANVNPSYIPWNMRMIKAPEAWARGYDGTEVKVAVLDTGIDYNHPDLYVYGGADFTGSGSYMDYNGHGSHCAGIIAAREYRGQTVGVAPRAKLYAVKVLDNDGGGYTSNIIAGMEWCANNGIRVASMSLGGCYAPTIAYGKAVSRCQRNGVLVVASAGNSGNYKYFPWVCAPANSVSTQENDWSGSPIAVGAVDSNNNLAYFSSRGQETYPWNRVGCVAPGVSVRSTYLNNGYAYMDGTSMACPHVAGLAALLCQQWRWASVYCIKKQLLYATYWSHGDNSCEERGFGLINCERVVSNIEVMRGTWYSYYLFI
;
A
#
# COMPACT_ATOMS: atom_id res chain seq x y z
N MET A 1 10.10 -13.74 46.86
CA MET A 1 8.83 -13.88 46.09
C MET A 1 8.86 -12.83 44.99
N SER A 2 8.82 -13.25 43.72
CA SER A 2 8.72 -12.31 42.60
C SER A 2 7.28 -11.83 42.48
N ASN A 3 6.98 -10.61 42.93
CA ASN A 3 5.75 -9.93 42.52
C ASN A 3 5.84 -9.65 41.02
N LYS A 4 5.40 -10.61 40.19
CA LYS A 4 5.02 -10.33 38.81
C LYS A 4 3.79 -9.42 38.89
N THR A 5 4.01 -8.12 38.78
CA THR A 5 2.94 -7.16 38.52
C THR A 5 2.30 -7.57 37.20
N ASN A 6 1.01 -7.93 37.20
CA ASN A 6 0.23 -8.22 35.99
C ASN A 6 -0.06 -6.91 35.22
N ASN A 7 1.02 -6.23 34.81
CA ASN A 7 0.96 -5.06 33.97
C ASN A 7 0.82 -5.52 32.52
N LYS A 8 -0.07 -4.85 31.78
CA LYS A 8 -0.22 -4.95 30.33
C LYS A 8 0.16 -3.62 29.70
N ARG A 9 0.46 -3.66 28.40
CA ARG A 9 0.71 -2.47 27.58
C ARG A 9 -0.64 -1.91 27.12
N PHE A 10 -0.85 -0.61 27.29
CA PHE A 10 -2.09 0.07 26.89
C PHE A 10 -1.79 1.32 26.06
N LEU A 11 -2.62 1.51 25.03
CA LEU A 11 -2.74 2.72 24.23
C LEU A 11 -3.85 3.58 24.83
N VAL A 12 -3.46 4.72 25.39
CA VAL A 12 -4.36 5.74 25.93
C VAL A 12 -4.61 6.77 24.85
N THR A 13 -5.82 6.79 24.31
CA THR A 13 -6.24 7.77 23.30
C THR A 13 -6.97 8.92 23.98
N TYR A 14 -6.51 10.15 23.77
CA TYR A 14 -7.11 11.36 24.34
C TYR A 14 -8.30 11.87 23.51
N ALA A 15 -9.19 12.66 24.11
CA ALA A 15 -10.31 13.29 23.39
C ALA A 15 -9.81 14.32 22.36
N ASP A 16 -8.83 15.13 22.73
CA ASP A 16 -8.15 16.05 21.83
C ASP A 16 -7.21 15.30 20.86
N GLN A 17 -7.11 15.78 19.62
CA GLN A 17 -6.24 15.18 18.60
C GLN A 17 -4.77 15.58 18.76
N GLU A 18 -4.53 16.78 19.25
CA GLU A 18 -3.21 17.31 19.57
C GLU A 18 -3.21 17.61 21.07
N ILE A 19 -2.41 16.85 21.81
CA ILE A 19 -2.20 17.08 23.24
C ILE A 19 -0.71 17.22 23.44
N SER A 20 -0.29 18.26 24.17
CA SER A 20 1.14 18.42 24.46
C SER A 20 1.58 17.39 25.50
N LYS A 21 2.84 16.95 25.40
CA LYS A 21 3.54 16.18 26.44
C LYS A 21 3.25 16.65 27.88
N ALA A 22 3.19 17.97 28.13
CA ALA A 22 2.89 18.52 29.45
C ALA A 22 1.44 18.27 29.92
N ALA A 23 0.47 18.32 29.00
CA ALA A 23 -0.92 17.96 29.30
C ALA A 23 -1.09 16.44 29.47
N ALA A 24 -0.40 15.63 28.66
CA ALA A 24 -0.35 14.17 28.82
C ALA A 24 0.21 13.75 30.20
N VAL A 25 1.33 14.35 30.64
CA VAL A 25 1.90 14.20 31.99
C VAL A 25 0.85 14.44 33.08
N LYS A 26 0.10 15.55 32.98
CA LYS A 26 -0.89 15.95 33.97
C LYS A 26 -2.10 15.01 34.02
N LEU A 27 -2.59 14.52 32.88
CA LEU A 27 -3.70 13.57 32.81
C LEU A 27 -3.30 12.17 33.30
N LEU A 28 -2.16 11.66 32.83
CA LEU A 28 -1.67 10.33 33.22
C LEU A 28 -1.15 10.29 34.67
N LYS A 29 -0.85 11.45 35.27
CA LYS A 29 -0.25 11.58 36.62
C LYS A 29 1.11 10.88 36.75
N VAL A 30 1.90 10.93 35.69
CA VAL A 30 3.25 10.35 35.59
C VAL A 30 4.33 11.42 35.77
N ASN A 31 5.58 11.02 36.00
CA ASN A 31 6.69 11.96 36.04
C ASN A 31 7.08 12.42 34.62
N GLN A 32 7.33 13.72 34.44
CA GLN A 32 7.72 14.30 33.15
C GLN A 32 9.03 13.73 32.59
N SER A 33 9.97 13.31 33.44
CA SER A 33 11.23 12.64 33.03
C SER A 33 11.02 11.32 32.29
N ASN A 34 9.90 10.65 32.60
CA ASN A 34 9.56 9.31 32.14
C ASN A 34 8.78 9.35 30.82
N VAL A 35 8.24 10.51 30.44
CA VAL A 35 7.55 10.67 29.16
C VAL A 35 8.58 10.95 28.06
N LYS A 36 8.55 10.17 26.99
CA LYS A 36 9.42 10.26 25.80
C LYS A 36 8.57 10.56 24.56
N GLU A 37 9.14 11.16 23.53
CA GLU A 37 8.45 11.29 22.24
C GLU A 37 8.50 9.93 21.54
N GLY A 38 7.33 9.40 21.18
CA GLY A 38 7.16 7.99 20.82
C GLY A 38 7.89 7.58 19.55
N VAL A 39 7.84 8.37 18.48
CA VAL A 39 8.45 8.00 17.19
C VAL A 39 9.97 7.99 17.30
N SER A 40 10.56 9.04 17.85
CA SER A 40 12.02 9.17 18.02
C SER A 40 12.56 8.13 19.00
N PHE A 41 11.89 7.93 20.14
CA PHE A 41 12.30 6.92 21.12
C PHE A 41 12.22 5.50 20.54
N MET A 42 11.11 5.13 19.91
CA MET A 42 10.95 3.80 19.31
C MET A 42 11.86 3.53 18.11
N SER A 43 12.49 4.54 17.52
CA SER A 43 13.41 4.39 16.37
C SER A 43 14.88 4.58 16.71
N ALA A 44 15.24 5.28 17.81
CA ALA A 44 16.62 5.60 18.16
C ALA A 44 17.08 5.08 19.54
N ASP A 45 16.30 5.30 20.60
CA ASP A 45 16.72 5.06 21.99
C ASP A 45 15.85 3.99 22.67
N ARG A 46 16.35 2.75 22.76
CA ARG A 46 15.60 1.60 23.29
C ARG A 46 15.93 1.29 24.75
N GLU A 47 15.28 1.98 25.70
CA GLU A 47 15.08 1.40 27.04
C GLU A 47 13.79 0.56 27.09
N ALA A 48 13.59 -0.19 28.17
CA ALA A 48 12.32 -0.86 28.42
C ALA A 48 11.17 0.16 28.52
N LEU A 49 9.98 -0.22 28.02
CA LEU A 49 8.75 0.55 28.23
C LEU A 49 8.37 0.62 29.72
N LYS A 50 8.78 -0.38 30.50
CA LYS A 50 8.71 -0.37 31.96
C LYS A 50 9.29 0.95 32.51
N ASP A 51 8.51 1.61 33.35
CA ASP A 51 8.77 2.93 33.95
C ASP A 51 8.76 4.12 32.96
N ASN A 52 8.68 3.90 31.65
CA ASN A 52 8.58 4.93 30.61
C ASN A 52 7.13 5.10 30.07
N VAL A 53 6.85 6.25 29.45
CA VAL A 53 5.60 6.53 28.71
C VAL A 53 5.97 7.10 27.35
N LEU A 54 5.51 6.47 26.28
CA LEU A 54 5.79 6.93 24.92
C LEU A 54 4.60 7.75 24.42
N HIS A 55 4.82 9.03 24.17
CA HIS A 55 3.77 9.97 23.80
C HIS A 55 3.87 10.37 22.34
N PHE A 56 2.74 10.33 21.64
CA PHE A 56 2.62 10.70 20.23
C PHE A 56 1.81 12.00 20.13
N ASP A 57 2.45 13.15 20.34
CA ASP A 57 1.81 14.47 20.49
C ASP A 57 0.81 14.79 19.36
N ASN A 58 1.17 14.52 18.09
CA ASN A 58 0.34 14.78 16.90
C ASN A 58 -0.81 13.78 16.67
N LEU A 59 -0.81 12.66 17.40
CA LEU A 59 -1.88 11.66 17.36
C LEU A 59 -2.83 11.81 18.55
N GLY A 60 -2.39 12.41 19.65
CA GLY A 60 -3.12 12.36 20.90
C GLY A 60 -3.31 10.90 21.34
N ILE A 61 -2.20 10.17 21.41
CA ILE A 61 -2.07 8.80 21.93
C ILE A 61 -0.85 8.72 22.86
N SER A 62 -0.93 7.90 23.91
CA SER A 62 0.23 7.51 24.75
C SER A 62 0.26 6.00 24.95
N LEU A 63 1.45 5.40 24.88
CA LEU A 63 1.71 4.01 25.25
C LEU A 63 2.36 3.94 26.64
N LEU A 64 1.85 3.10 27.53
CA LEU A 64 2.42 2.83 28.85
C LEU A 64 1.98 1.49 29.43
N GLU A 65 2.67 1.01 30.47
CA GLU A 65 2.27 -0.17 31.23
C GLU A 65 1.31 0.18 32.38
N LEU A 66 0.19 -0.56 32.49
CA LEU A 66 -0.80 -0.43 33.56
C LEU A 66 -1.30 -1.81 34.01
N THR A 67 -1.83 -1.90 35.23
CA THR A 67 -2.75 -2.99 35.59
C THR A 67 -4.12 -2.74 34.96
N SER A 68 -4.89 -3.80 34.69
CA SER A 68 -6.29 -3.72 34.20
C SER A 68 -7.17 -2.77 35.03
N GLU A 69 -7.00 -2.79 36.36
CA GLU A 69 -7.73 -1.90 37.27
C GLU A 69 -7.36 -0.41 37.06
N ASN A 70 -6.07 -0.12 36.85
CA ASN A 70 -5.60 1.24 36.59
C ASN A 70 -5.99 1.72 35.19
N ALA A 71 -5.95 0.85 34.17
CA ALA A 71 -6.44 1.15 32.83
C ALA A 71 -7.94 1.50 32.85
N LYS A 72 -8.76 0.70 33.54
CA LYS A 72 -10.19 0.96 33.74
C LYS A 72 -10.47 2.26 34.50
N LYS A 73 -9.67 2.58 35.54
CA LYS A 73 -9.76 3.87 36.28
C LYS A 73 -9.28 5.07 35.45
N LEU A 74 -8.34 4.88 34.53
CA LEU A 74 -7.86 5.94 33.66
C LEU A 74 -8.91 6.29 32.59
N ALA A 75 -9.58 5.29 32.04
CA ALA A 75 -10.64 5.46 31.05
C ALA A 75 -11.87 6.26 31.54
N THR A 76 -12.06 6.46 32.85
CA THR A 76 -13.14 7.33 33.38
C THR A 76 -12.74 8.79 33.53
N GLN A 77 -11.47 9.15 33.26
CA GLN A 77 -11.01 10.53 33.42
C GLN A 77 -11.43 11.40 32.22
N LYS A 78 -11.86 12.63 32.52
CA LYS A 78 -12.17 13.65 31.50
C LYS A 78 -10.93 13.92 30.62
N GLY A 79 -11.13 13.99 29.31
CA GLY A 79 -10.05 14.13 28.33
C GLY A 79 -9.41 12.81 27.87
N ILE A 80 -9.77 11.66 28.48
CA ILE A 80 -9.43 10.33 27.98
C ILE A 80 -10.63 9.79 27.17
N LEU A 81 -10.41 9.43 25.92
CA LEU A 81 -11.43 8.90 25.01
C LEU A 81 -11.53 7.37 25.11
N ALA A 82 -10.38 6.69 25.11
CA ALA A 82 -10.28 5.25 25.24
C ALA A 82 -8.93 4.83 25.86
N VAL A 83 -8.92 3.66 26.51
CA VAL A 83 -7.72 2.93 26.91
C VAL A 83 -7.86 1.51 26.36
N GLU A 84 -6.99 1.14 25.42
CA GLU A 84 -7.09 -0.11 24.64
C GLU A 84 -5.79 -0.91 24.79
N GLU A 85 -5.86 -2.22 24.96
CA GLU A 85 -4.68 -3.09 25.06
C GLU A 85 -3.85 -3.04 23.77
N ASP A 86 -2.52 -2.91 23.92
CA ASP A 86 -1.59 -2.87 22.79
C ASP A 86 -1.32 -4.30 22.30
N THR A 87 -2.15 -4.74 21.35
CA THR A 87 -2.14 -6.12 20.84
C THR A 87 -1.14 -6.34 19.72
N LYS A 88 -0.78 -7.61 19.51
CA LYS A 88 0.05 -8.06 18.39
C LYS A 88 -0.78 -8.23 17.10
N VAL A 89 -0.13 -7.99 15.98
CA VAL A 89 -0.57 -8.29 14.61
C VAL A 89 0.53 -9.03 13.86
N TYR A 90 0.22 -9.60 12.68
CA TYR A 90 1.14 -10.46 11.93
C TYR A 90 1.16 -10.13 10.43
N ALA A 91 2.26 -10.50 9.75
CA ALA A 91 2.52 -10.24 8.32
C ALA A 91 1.58 -11.05 7.40
N LEU A 92 1.45 -12.33 7.72
CA LEU A 92 0.39 -13.19 7.21
C LEU A 92 -0.57 -13.40 8.37
N ASP A 93 -1.88 -13.28 8.14
CA ASP A 93 -2.90 -13.76 9.08
C ASP A 93 -2.78 -15.29 9.16
N ILE A 94 -1.86 -15.77 10.00
CA ILE A 94 -1.56 -17.17 10.20
C ILE A 94 -2.64 -17.79 11.09
N GLU A 95 -3.08 -18.97 10.69
CA GLU A 95 -3.98 -19.81 11.49
C GLU A 95 -3.43 -20.00 12.90
N ILE A 96 -4.35 -20.10 13.86
CA ILE A 96 -4.12 -19.95 15.29
C ILE A 96 -3.39 -21.18 15.89
N GLU A 97 -2.11 -21.38 15.54
CA GLU A 97 -1.18 -22.21 16.32
C GLU A 97 -0.58 -21.38 17.47
N GLY A 98 -1.42 -21.10 18.48
CA GLY A 98 -0.97 -20.54 19.77
C GLY A 98 -1.63 -19.23 20.22
N VAL A 99 -2.54 -18.65 19.44
CA VAL A 99 -3.48 -17.65 19.98
C VAL A 99 -4.55 -18.38 20.80
N ASP A 100 -4.76 -17.95 22.04
CA ASP A 100 -5.87 -18.46 22.84
C ASP A 100 -7.20 -17.99 22.20
N PRO A 101 -8.11 -18.90 21.77
CA PRO A 101 -9.38 -18.49 21.15
C PRO A 101 -10.30 -17.76 22.11
N ASP A 102 -10.08 -17.88 23.43
CA ASP A 102 -10.80 -17.14 24.47
C ASP A 102 -10.11 -15.80 24.83
N TYR A 103 -8.93 -15.49 24.27
CA TYR A 103 -8.27 -14.20 24.49
C TYR A 103 -9.06 -13.05 23.87
N GLN A 104 -9.52 -12.14 24.73
CA GLN A 104 -10.12 -10.88 24.36
C GLN A 104 -9.27 -9.74 24.93
N PRO A 105 -8.83 -8.77 24.11
CA PRO A 105 -8.06 -7.63 24.60
C PRO A 105 -8.90 -6.72 25.48
N GLU A 106 -8.27 -6.11 26.47
CA GLU A 106 -8.94 -5.15 27.34
C GLU A 106 -9.18 -3.82 26.62
N VAL A 107 -10.46 -3.44 26.48
CA VAL A 107 -10.89 -2.18 25.86
C VAL A 107 -11.80 -1.42 26.81
N TYR A 108 -11.42 -0.19 27.14
CA TYR A 108 -12.15 0.69 28.06
C TYR A 108 -12.44 2.04 27.38
N ILE A 109 -13.69 2.26 26.97
CA ILE A 109 -14.13 3.48 26.27
C ILE A 109 -14.84 4.44 27.23
N ASN A 110 -14.44 5.71 27.22
CA ASN A 110 -15.15 6.77 27.92
C ASN A 110 -16.40 7.18 27.14
N GLN A 111 -17.57 6.68 27.54
CA GLN A 111 -18.82 6.92 26.80
C GLN A 111 -19.21 8.41 26.77
N GLU A 112 -18.92 9.19 27.81
CA GLU A 112 -19.22 10.62 27.82
C GLU A 112 -18.33 11.41 26.87
N GLU A 113 -17.01 11.17 26.90
CA GLU A 113 -16.08 11.85 26.00
C GLU A 113 -16.29 11.38 24.55
N MET A 114 -16.64 10.11 24.32
CA MET A 114 -17.03 9.59 23.01
C MET A 114 -18.30 10.28 22.46
N ALA A 115 -19.32 10.48 23.28
CA ALA A 115 -20.52 11.22 22.88
C ALA A 115 -20.20 12.70 22.53
N LYS A 116 -19.37 13.38 23.33
CA LYS A 116 -18.90 14.76 23.06
C LYS A 116 -18.09 14.84 21.77
N PHE A 117 -17.19 13.88 21.55
CA PHE A 117 -16.35 13.78 20.36
C PHE A 117 -17.19 13.59 19.09
N LYS A 118 -18.15 12.65 19.09
CA LYS A 118 -19.11 12.45 17.99
C LYS A 118 -19.94 13.70 17.71
N ALA A 119 -20.51 14.34 18.75
CA ALA A 119 -21.29 15.56 18.60
C ALA A 119 -20.47 16.74 18.01
N THR A 120 -19.20 16.86 18.41
CA THR A 120 -18.28 17.91 17.91
C THR A 120 -17.88 17.69 16.45
N ASN A 121 -17.76 16.44 16.01
CA ASN A 121 -17.48 16.13 14.61
C ASN A 121 -18.72 16.30 13.73
N ASN A 122 -19.90 15.92 14.21
CA ASN A 122 -21.16 16.10 13.47
C ASN A 122 -21.49 17.59 13.23
N SER A 123 -21.18 18.48 14.18
CA SER A 123 -21.35 19.93 13.97
C SER A 123 -20.33 20.52 12.98
N LYS A 124 -19.11 19.97 12.92
CA LYS A 124 -18.11 20.33 11.89
C LYS A 124 -18.45 19.77 10.51
N GLY A 125 -19.07 18.59 10.41
CA GLY A 125 -19.53 18.01 9.14
C GLY A 125 -20.74 18.73 8.53
N GLY A 126 -21.59 19.36 9.35
CA GLY A 126 -22.70 20.19 8.89
C GLY A 126 -22.29 21.57 8.37
N ALA A 127 -21.18 22.11 8.85
CA ALA A 127 -20.53 23.24 8.18
C ALA A 127 -19.88 22.71 6.90
N LYS A 128 -20.30 23.22 5.73
CA LYS A 128 -19.57 22.98 4.47
C LYS A 128 -18.09 23.24 4.75
N VAL A 129 -17.25 22.23 4.53
CA VAL A 129 -15.80 22.40 4.48
C VAL A 129 -15.51 23.30 3.29
N LYS A 130 -15.59 24.62 3.51
CA LYS A 130 -14.61 25.53 2.93
C LYS A 130 -13.29 24.91 3.30
N SER A 131 -12.54 24.50 2.30
CA SER A 131 -11.18 24.05 2.52
C SER A 131 -10.46 25.17 3.27
N ASP A 132 -10.02 24.86 4.49
CA ASP A 132 -8.94 25.58 5.16
C ASP A 132 -7.63 25.27 4.41
N LEU A 133 -7.64 25.66 3.13
CA LEU A 133 -6.49 26.21 2.45
C LEU A 133 -6.09 27.41 3.29
N HIS A 134 -5.26 27.18 4.31
CA HIS A 134 -4.21 28.13 4.54
C HIS A 134 -3.44 28.23 3.22
N PRO A 135 -3.48 29.38 2.51
CA PRO A 135 -2.42 29.63 1.56
C PRO A 135 -1.13 29.55 2.39
N LYS A 136 -0.17 28.72 1.95
CA LYS A 136 1.19 28.89 2.45
C LYS A 136 1.57 30.31 2.07
N GLU A 137 1.82 31.16 3.07
CA GLU A 137 2.30 32.52 2.85
C GLU A 137 3.53 32.47 1.94
N ASP A 138 3.61 33.46 1.06
CA ASP A 138 4.46 33.41 -0.14
C ASP A 138 5.90 33.04 0.19
N PHE A 139 6.36 31.91 -0.35
CA PHE A 139 7.78 31.57 -0.42
C PHE A 139 8.49 32.33 -1.57
N ASP A 140 8.02 33.53 -1.90
CA ASP A 140 8.74 34.52 -2.69
C ASP A 140 9.76 35.26 -1.80
N LYS A 141 10.76 34.48 -1.36
CA LYS A 141 12.09 35.02 -1.10
C LYS A 141 13.05 34.34 -2.04
N THR A 142 13.61 35.16 -2.92
CA THR A 142 14.65 34.86 -3.90
C THR A 142 15.57 33.75 -3.40
N ILE A 143 15.36 32.53 -3.90
CA ILE A 143 16.36 31.48 -3.79
C ILE A 143 17.50 31.92 -4.71
N GLU A 144 18.48 32.62 -4.15
CA GLU A 144 19.81 32.59 -4.72
C GLU A 144 20.17 31.12 -4.93
N THR A 145 20.66 30.80 -6.13
CA THR A 145 21.02 29.45 -6.54
C THR A 145 22.32 29.02 -5.86
N SER A 146 22.29 28.93 -4.53
CA SER A 146 23.28 28.22 -3.74
C SER A 146 23.32 26.78 -4.23
N LYS A 147 24.49 26.38 -4.74
CA LYS A 147 24.72 25.03 -5.25
C LYS A 147 24.51 24.03 -4.10
N PHE A 148 23.35 23.40 -4.06
CA PHE A 148 23.19 22.14 -3.35
C PHE A 148 24.13 21.14 -4.03
N GLN A 149 25.27 20.85 -3.38
CA GLN A 149 25.94 19.58 -3.62
C GLN A 149 24.99 18.51 -3.10
N LYS A 150 24.33 17.83 -4.03
CA LYS A 150 23.56 16.63 -3.73
C LYS A 150 24.56 15.49 -3.59
N GLU A 151 24.58 14.87 -2.42
CA GLU A 151 25.40 13.69 -2.16
C GLU A 151 24.55 12.44 -2.41
N ASP A 152 25.14 11.44 -3.07
CA ASP A 152 24.47 10.18 -3.32
C ASP A 152 24.15 9.48 -1.98
N MET A 153 22.88 9.10 -1.78
CA MET A 153 22.51 8.43 -0.54
C MET A 153 22.83 6.93 -0.61
N VAL A 154 23.72 6.49 0.28
CA VAL A 154 24.10 5.08 0.42
C VAL A 154 23.14 4.37 1.36
N VAL A 155 22.55 3.25 0.91
CA VAL A 155 21.69 2.38 1.72
C VAL A 155 22.16 0.95 1.54
N GLY A 156 22.70 0.37 2.62
CA GLY A 156 23.40 -0.91 2.56
C GLY A 156 24.61 -0.85 1.62
N ASP A 157 24.76 -1.87 0.78
CA ASP A 157 25.86 -1.98 -0.18
C ASP A 157 25.61 -1.18 -1.48
N LYS A 158 24.53 -0.40 -1.55
CA LYS A 158 24.11 0.32 -2.76
C LYS A 158 24.21 1.83 -2.62
N VAL A 159 24.83 2.43 -3.63
CA VAL A 159 24.61 3.84 -3.99
C VAL A 159 23.27 3.91 -4.72
N VAL A 160 22.30 4.67 -4.19
CA VAL A 160 21.00 4.83 -4.84
C VAL A 160 21.14 5.85 -5.98
N PRO A 161 21.06 5.45 -7.27
CA PRO A 161 21.41 6.35 -8.37
C PRO A 161 20.38 7.49 -8.50
N GLU A 162 20.87 8.73 -8.66
CA GLU A 162 19.99 9.91 -8.64
C GLU A 162 18.95 9.89 -9.77
N GLU A 163 19.33 9.43 -10.97
CA GLU A 163 18.45 9.30 -12.12
C GLU A 163 18.75 8.06 -12.99
N GLU A 164 17.88 7.06 -12.94
CA GLU A 164 17.59 6.25 -14.14
C GLU A 164 16.35 6.82 -14.83
N THR A 165 16.50 7.99 -15.46
CA THR A 165 15.49 8.67 -16.29
C THR A 165 15.30 8.01 -17.67
N MET A 166 15.56 6.70 -17.77
CA MET A 166 15.22 5.91 -18.95
C MET A 166 13.75 5.48 -18.88
N PRO A 167 12.86 5.96 -19.79
CA PRO A 167 11.48 5.49 -19.81
C PRO A 167 11.44 3.98 -20.06
N PHE A 168 10.50 3.29 -19.42
CA PHE A 168 10.24 1.86 -19.62
C PHE A 168 10.07 1.57 -21.12
N ASN A 169 11.10 0.97 -21.74
CA ASN A 169 11.19 0.88 -23.20
C ASN A 169 10.74 -0.49 -23.70
N SER A 170 9.42 -0.70 -23.71
CA SER A 170 8.75 -1.90 -24.22
C SER A 170 9.12 -2.26 -25.67
N LYS A 171 9.70 -1.33 -26.45
CA LYS A 171 10.08 -1.54 -27.85
C LYS A 171 11.37 -2.32 -28.07
N LYS A 172 12.12 -2.71 -27.02
CA LYS A 172 13.38 -3.46 -27.18
C LYS A 172 13.23 -4.89 -27.74
N ASN A 173 12.02 -5.46 -27.75
CA ASN A 173 11.78 -6.89 -28.06
C ASN A 173 10.89 -7.16 -29.29
N VAL A 174 10.78 -6.23 -30.26
CA VAL A 174 10.24 -6.56 -31.59
C VAL A 174 11.40 -6.70 -32.58
N GLY A 175 11.66 -7.93 -33.02
CA GLY A 175 12.82 -8.29 -33.84
C GLY A 175 12.88 -7.55 -35.17
N LYS A 176 14.07 -7.05 -35.54
CA LYS A 176 14.35 -6.52 -36.87
C LYS A 176 14.44 -7.67 -37.88
N ASN A 177 13.43 -7.83 -38.73
CA ASN A 177 13.61 -8.56 -39.98
C ASN A 177 13.85 -7.57 -41.12
N ASN A 178 15.06 -7.61 -41.68
CA ASN A 178 15.41 -6.90 -42.91
C ASN A 178 14.69 -7.57 -44.08
N LEU A 179 14.02 -6.79 -44.93
CA LEU A 179 13.81 -7.15 -46.33
C LEU A 179 14.28 -6.00 -47.22
N VAL A 180 15.32 -6.29 -47.98
CA VAL A 180 15.86 -5.44 -49.05
C VAL A 180 15.14 -5.81 -50.33
N VAL A 181 14.62 -4.82 -51.07
CA VAL A 181 14.37 -4.93 -52.52
C VAL A 181 14.72 -3.59 -53.16
N ASP A 182 15.40 -3.65 -54.31
CA ASP A 182 16.01 -2.50 -54.99
C ASP A 182 15.05 -1.69 -55.90
N ARG A 183 15.60 -0.56 -56.37
CA ARG A 183 15.06 0.52 -57.24
C ARG A 183 14.81 0.05 -58.72
N PRO A 184 14.41 0.88 -59.75
CA PRO A 184 14.44 2.36 -59.82
C PRO A 184 13.44 3.17 -60.72
N TRP A 185 13.54 4.52 -60.60
CA TRP A 185 13.28 5.62 -61.61
C TRP A 185 11.90 5.65 -62.34
N ALA A 186 11.10 6.72 -62.38
CA ALA A 186 11.30 8.18 -62.31
C ALA A 186 10.01 8.89 -61.74
N ALA A 187 9.67 10.19 -61.86
CA ALA A 187 10.23 11.33 -62.63
C ALA A 187 10.09 12.70 -61.87
N GLU A 188 9.50 13.73 -62.50
CA GLU A 188 9.58 15.16 -62.09
C GLU A 188 8.25 15.85 -61.69
N LYS A 189 8.36 16.69 -60.65
CA LYS A 189 7.79 18.05 -60.45
C LYS A 189 6.37 18.40 -60.96
N GLN A 190 5.50 18.80 -60.02
CA GLN A 190 5.25 20.24 -59.74
C GLN A 190 4.51 20.43 -58.39
N ILE A 191 4.50 21.68 -57.88
CA ILE A 191 4.06 22.05 -56.52
C ILE A 191 2.71 22.77 -56.57
N GLN A 192 1.72 22.33 -55.78
CA GLN A 192 0.95 23.25 -54.91
C GLN A 192 0.11 22.51 -53.84
N SER A 193 -0.21 23.27 -52.80
CA SER A 193 -0.86 22.90 -51.54
C SER A 193 -2.23 22.23 -51.64
N GLN A 194 -2.46 21.20 -50.81
CA GLN A 194 -3.73 21.05 -50.06
C GLN A 194 -3.57 20.17 -48.82
N GLU A 195 -4.44 20.40 -47.82
CA GLU A 195 -4.40 19.76 -46.51
C GLU A 195 -4.86 18.30 -46.56
N GLY A 196 -4.15 17.41 -45.84
CA GLY A 196 -4.39 15.97 -45.87
C GLY A 196 -4.27 15.33 -44.48
N SER A 197 -5.40 15.23 -43.78
CA SER A 197 -5.59 14.68 -42.43
C SER A 197 -4.67 13.50 -42.03
N PHE A 198 -3.99 13.65 -40.89
CA PHE A 198 -3.13 12.65 -40.23
C PHE A 198 -3.89 11.39 -39.73
N THR A 199 -5.23 11.33 -39.85
CA THR A 199 -6.06 10.26 -39.28
C THR A 199 -6.28 9.03 -40.18
N GLY A 200 -5.98 9.13 -41.47
CA GLY A 200 -6.25 8.05 -42.44
C GLY A 200 -5.33 6.83 -42.32
N GLY A 201 -4.01 7.05 -42.23
CA GLY A 201 -3.01 5.97 -42.19
C GLY A 201 -3.06 5.15 -40.89
N TYR A 202 -3.31 5.80 -39.76
CA TYR A 202 -3.35 5.16 -38.45
C TYR A 202 -4.51 4.16 -38.33
N LYS A 203 -5.67 4.48 -38.92
CA LYS A 203 -6.84 3.58 -38.93
C LYS A 203 -6.59 2.32 -39.76
N LYS A 204 -5.91 2.44 -40.90
CA LYS A 204 -5.57 1.30 -41.75
C LYS A 204 -4.56 0.37 -41.09
N ALA A 205 -3.49 0.92 -40.52
CA ALA A 205 -2.50 0.13 -39.77
C ALA A 205 -3.11 -0.63 -38.59
N MET A 206 -4.06 -0.04 -37.86
CA MET A 206 -4.75 -0.70 -36.75
C MET A 206 -5.68 -1.83 -37.22
N VAL A 207 -6.37 -1.68 -38.36
CA VAL A 207 -7.22 -2.74 -38.94
C VAL A 207 -6.38 -3.91 -39.45
N ASP A 208 -5.29 -3.63 -40.18
CA ASP A 208 -4.40 -4.67 -40.71
C ASP A 208 -3.74 -5.49 -39.56
N ILE A 209 -3.42 -4.84 -38.42
CA ILE A 209 -2.97 -5.51 -37.20
C ILE A 209 -4.07 -6.40 -36.59
N PHE A 210 -5.30 -5.89 -36.44
CA PHE A 210 -6.40 -6.66 -35.85
C PHE A 210 -6.76 -7.92 -36.68
N SER A 211 -6.72 -7.85 -38.01
CA SER A 211 -6.88 -9.03 -38.87
C SER A 211 -5.79 -10.07 -38.65
N SER A 212 -4.52 -9.65 -38.53
CA SER A 212 -3.39 -10.58 -38.33
C SER A 212 -3.45 -11.34 -36.99
N VAL A 213 -4.02 -10.73 -35.94
CA VAL A 213 -4.20 -11.36 -34.62
C VAL A 213 -5.41 -12.31 -34.62
N LEU A 214 -6.43 -12.04 -35.44
CA LEU A 214 -7.61 -12.90 -35.54
C LEU A 214 -7.30 -14.18 -36.34
N ASP A 215 -6.59 -14.06 -37.46
CA ASP A 215 -6.19 -15.21 -38.31
C ASP A 215 -5.24 -16.18 -37.57
N ALA A 216 -4.42 -15.67 -36.65
CA ALA A 216 -3.54 -16.49 -35.82
C ALA A 216 -4.30 -17.41 -34.83
N ASN A 217 -5.50 -17.00 -34.40
CA ASN A 217 -6.32 -17.76 -33.45
C ASN A 217 -7.27 -18.78 -34.12
N ILE A 218 -7.33 -18.83 -35.45
CA ILE A 218 -8.18 -19.79 -36.20
C ILE A 218 -7.39 -21.06 -36.62
N LYS A 219 -6.06 -21.09 -36.42
CA LYS A 219 -5.18 -22.22 -36.78
C LYS A 219 -4.61 -22.98 -35.59
N LYS A 220 -5.41 -23.19 -34.55
CA LYS A 220 -5.01 -24.04 -33.41
C LYS A 220 -6.12 -24.97 -32.90
N ASP A 221 -6.75 -25.65 -33.84
CA ASP A 221 -7.35 -26.98 -33.63
C ASP A 221 -6.77 -27.95 -34.65
N VAL A 222 -6.84 -29.26 -34.35
CA VAL A 222 -6.28 -30.40 -35.11
C VAL A 222 -4.76 -30.61 -34.98
N SER A 223 -4.33 -31.38 -33.97
CA SER A 223 -3.75 -32.73 -34.17
C SER A 223 -3.35 -33.38 -32.84
N GLU A 224 -3.55 -34.70 -32.74
CA GLU A 224 -3.36 -35.53 -31.54
C GLU A 224 -1.96 -36.15 -31.42
N SER A 225 -1.72 -36.81 -30.28
CA SER A 225 -1.01 -38.10 -30.11
C SER A 225 0.28 -38.07 -29.26
N CYS A 226 0.53 -39.19 -28.58
CA CYS A 226 1.35 -39.28 -27.37
C CYS A 226 2.63 -40.14 -27.51
N ASP A 227 3.51 -39.93 -26.52
CA ASP A 227 4.35 -40.90 -25.82
C ASP A 227 5.76 -41.35 -26.29
N VAL A 228 6.53 -41.63 -25.24
CA VAL A 228 7.78 -42.42 -25.09
C VAL A 228 9.14 -41.69 -25.20
N ALA A 229 9.94 -41.87 -24.15
CA ALA A 229 11.35 -41.46 -23.95
C ALA A 229 12.19 -42.73 -23.61
N PRO A 230 13.49 -42.69 -23.21
CA PRO A 230 14.51 -41.62 -23.20
C PRO A 230 15.83 -42.05 -23.92
N ASP A 231 16.88 -41.20 -23.98
CA ASP A 231 18.17 -41.44 -23.25
C ASP A 231 19.33 -40.43 -23.47
N SER A 232 20.11 -40.26 -22.40
CA SER A 232 21.56 -39.90 -22.27
C SER A 232 22.26 -38.69 -22.97
N ALA A 233 22.91 -37.87 -22.11
CA ALA A 233 24.28 -37.32 -22.20
C ALA A 233 24.69 -36.17 -23.17
N GLY A 234 24.85 -34.97 -22.60
CA GLY A 234 26.15 -34.26 -22.61
C GLY A 234 26.40 -33.12 -23.61
N ALA A 235 26.09 -31.88 -23.23
CA ALA A 235 26.75 -30.67 -23.76
C ALA A 235 26.70 -29.49 -22.77
N LEU A 236 27.79 -28.71 -22.71
CA LEU A 236 27.93 -27.51 -21.86
C LEU A 236 27.57 -26.23 -22.63
N ASN A 237 26.96 -25.27 -21.92
CA ASN A 237 26.90 -23.84 -22.23
C ASN A 237 26.52 -23.39 -23.66
N THR A 238 25.23 -23.18 -23.91
CA THR A 238 24.75 -22.10 -24.80
C THR A 238 23.47 -21.46 -24.27
N VAL A 239 23.51 -20.12 -24.19
CA VAL A 239 22.37 -19.17 -24.12
C VAL A 239 21.16 -19.61 -23.28
N ALA A 240 21.06 -19.09 -22.05
CA ALA A 240 19.87 -19.25 -21.22
C ALA A 240 18.59 -18.83 -21.97
N ASN A 241 17.59 -19.71 -21.97
CA ASN A 241 16.28 -19.49 -22.58
C ASN A 241 15.66 -18.18 -22.08
N VAL A 242 15.61 -17.16 -22.95
CA VAL A 242 14.93 -15.89 -22.66
C VAL A 242 13.42 -16.14 -22.74
N ASN A 243 12.78 -16.22 -21.58
CA ASN A 243 11.36 -16.56 -21.45
C ASN A 243 10.47 -15.46 -22.12
N PRO A 244 9.44 -15.79 -22.94
CA PRO A 244 8.79 -14.83 -23.85
C PRO A 244 8.07 -13.62 -23.22
N SER A 245 7.89 -13.56 -21.90
CA SER A 245 7.61 -12.32 -21.19
C SER A 245 7.98 -12.47 -19.72
N TYR A 246 8.98 -11.70 -19.25
CA TYR A 246 9.36 -11.64 -17.84
C TYR A 246 8.31 -10.94 -16.97
N ILE A 247 7.39 -10.17 -17.58
CA ILE A 247 6.30 -9.47 -16.91
C ILE A 247 5.36 -10.54 -16.31
N PRO A 248 5.23 -10.64 -14.97
CA PRO A 248 4.40 -11.67 -14.33
C PRO A 248 2.93 -11.63 -14.74
N TRP A 249 2.22 -12.76 -14.58
CA TRP A 249 0.80 -12.87 -14.92
C TRP A 249 -0.05 -11.83 -14.17
N ASN A 250 0.27 -11.61 -12.89
CA ASN A 250 -0.40 -10.66 -12.00
C ASN A 250 -0.29 -9.22 -12.52
N MET A 251 0.87 -8.84 -13.07
CA MET A 251 1.10 -7.52 -13.67
C MET A 251 0.30 -7.31 -14.97
N ARG A 252 0.23 -8.36 -15.81
CA ARG A 252 -0.59 -8.34 -17.05
C ARG A 252 -2.10 -8.30 -16.75
N MET A 253 -2.53 -9.02 -15.73
CA MET A 253 -3.94 -9.12 -15.30
C MET A 253 -4.48 -7.76 -14.85
N ILE A 254 -3.71 -7.01 -14.06
CA ILE A 254 -4.10 -5.67 -13.58
C ILE A 254 -3.80 -4.54 -14.58
N LYS A 255 -3.40 -4.83 -15.81
CA LYS A 255 -3.12 -3.82 -16.86
C LYS A 255 -1.99 -2.84 -16.53
N ALA A 256 -0.97 -3.30 -15.79
CA ALA A 256 0.21 -2.49 -15.48
C ALA A 256 1.05 -2.13 -16.73
N PRO A 257 1.32 -3.04 -17.70
CA PRO A 257 2.05 -2.70 -18.93
C PRO A 257 1.40 -1.58 -19.75
N GLU A 258 0.07 -1.54 -19.80
CA GLU A 258 -0.69 -0.50 -20.48
C GLU A 258 -0.64 0.86 -19.75
N ALA A 259 -0.42 0.88 -18.43
CA ALA A 259 -0.09 2.10 -17.67
C ALA A 259 1.36 2.56 -17.89
N TRP A 260 2.33 1.64 -17.90
CA TRP A 260 3.73 1.93 -18.21
C TRP A 260 3.90 2.49 -19.64
N ALA A 261 3.14 1.94 -20.60
CA ALA A 261 3.10 2.44 -21.99
C ALA A 261 2.54 3.87 -22.11
N ARG A 262 1.81 4.37 -21.10
CA ARG A 262 1.33 5.75 -20.99
C ARG A 262 2.32 6.68 -20.26
N GLY A 263 3.47 6.16 -19.81
CA GLY A 263 4.51 6.90 -19.11
C GLY A 263 4.34 6.97 -17.59
N TYR A 264 3.45 6.17 -17.01
CA TYR A 264 3.27 6.07 -15.56
C TYR A 264 3.95 4.82 -15.03
N ASP A 265 4.96 4.98 -14.19
CA ASP A 265 5.81 3.92 -13.63
C ASP A 265 6.14 4.14 -12.14
N GLY A 266 5.56 5.16 -11.50
CA GLY A 266 5.78 5.50 -10.09
C GLY A 266 6.90 6.52 -9.84
N THR A 267 7.55 7.04 -10.89
CA THR A 267 8.65 8.01 -10.77
C THR A 267 8.35 9.15 -9.78
N GLU A 268 9.31 9.46 -8.91
CA GLU A 268 9.24 10.42 -7.80
C GLU A 268 8.21 10.18 -6.69
N VAL A 269 7.47 9.06 -6.70
CA VAL A 269 6.50 8.78 -5.63
C VAL A 269 7.15 8.00 -4.49
N LYS A 270 7.11 8.56 -3.28
CA LYS A 270 7.52 7.88 -2.04
C LYS A 270 6.45 6.88 -1.60
N VAL A 271 6.82 5.61 -1.49
CA VAL A 271 5.97 4.52 -0.99
C VAL A 271 6.65 3.87 0.21
N ALA A 272 5.98 3.84 1.35
CA ALA A 272 6.46 3.13 2.54
C ALA A 272 5.88 1.72 2.60
N VAL A 273 6.72 0.74 2.93
CA VAL A 273 6.33 -0.63 3.21
C VAL A 273 6.40 -0.81 4.72
N LEU A 274 5.24 -0.86 5.37
CA LEU A 274 5.09 -1.05 6.80
C LEU A 274 4.94 -2.55 7.06
N ASP A 275 6.06 -3.22 7.33
CA ASP A 275 6.16 -4.68 7.30
C ASP A 275 7.35 -5.15 8.18
N THR A 276 7.92 -6.31 7.84
CA THR A 276 9.11 -6.96 8.38
C THR A 276 10.44 -6.32 7.95
N GLY A 277 10.40 -5.20 7.23
CA GLY A 277 11.57 -4.49 6.68
C GLY A 277 11.66 -4.65 5.15
N ILE A 278 12.80 -4.29 4.57
CA ILE A 278 13.13 -4.63 3.16
C ILE A 278 14.60 -5.07 3.10
N ASP A 279 14.90 -6.15 2.38
CA ASP A 279 16.25 -6.48 1.93
C ASP A 279 16.72 -5.41 0.93
N TYR A 280 17.34 -4.36 1.45
CA TYR A 280 17.83 -3.23 0.65
C TYR A 280 19.07 -3.59 -0.19
N ASN A 281 19.70 -4.74 0.07
CA ASN A 281 20.81 -5.26 -0.72
C ASN A 281 20.31 -6.07 -1.94
N HIS A 282 19.10 -6.65 -1.89
CA HIS A 282 18.49 -7.40 -2.99
C HIS A 282 18.59 -6.66 -4.33
N PRO A 283 19.22 -7.21 -5.40
CA PRO A 283 19.63 -6.45 -6.59
C PRO A 283 18.49 -5.73 -7.32
N ASP A 284 17.29 -6.31 -7.25
CA ASP A 284 16.07 -5.82 -7.90
C ASP A 284 15.29 -4.74 -7.10
N LEU A 285 15.70 -4.45 -5.85
CA LEU A 285 15.07 -3.46 -4.97
C LEU A 285 15.99 -2.25 -4.72
N TYR A 286 15.40 -1.06 -4.62
CA TYR A 286 16.13 0.18 -4.31
C TYR A 286 15.36 0.94 -3.22
N VAL A 287 15.95 0.99 -2.03
CA VAL A 287 15.35 1.55 -0.82
C VAL A 287 15.98 2.92 -0.54
N TYR A 288 15.15 3.93 -0.37
CA TYR A 288 15.50 5.34 -0.21
C TYR A 288 15.48 5.75 1.27
N GLY A 289 15.83 4.84 2.17
CA GLY A 289 15.80 5.02 3.63
C GLY A 289 14.66 4.28 4.31
N GLY A 290 14.52 4.48 5.62
CA GLY A 290 13.59 3.72 6.45
C GLY A 290 13.72 4.02 7.94
N ALA A 291 12.95 3.29 8.74
CA ALA A 291 13.00 3.32 10.20
C ALA A 291 12.56 1.96 10.78
N ASP A 292 13.05 1.62 11.97
CA ASP A 292 12.69 0.38 12.68
C ASP A 292 12.02 0.69 14.03
N PHE A 293 10.79 0.22 14.18
CA PHE A 293 9.96 0.37 15.38
C PHE A 293 9.86 -0.92 16.21
N THR A 294 10.51 -2.02 15.79
CA THR A 294 10.34 -3.35 16.40
C THR A 294 11.19 -3.58 17.64
N GLY A 295 12.43 -3.11 17.63
CA GLY A 295 13.47 -3.55 18.55
C GLY A 295 14.78 -3.96 17.85
N SER A 296 14.71 -4.38 16.58
CA SER A 296 15.81 -5.06 15.88
C SER A 296 17.07 -4.22 15.60
N GLY A 297 16.95 -2.89 15.58
CA GLY A 297 18.04 -1.95 15.32
C GLY A 297 18.30 -1.64 13.84
N SER A 298 17.53 -2.22 12.92
CA SER A 298 17.66 -1.94 11.48
C SER A 298 16.35 -2.19 10.75
N TYR A 299 16.06 -1.44 9.69
CA TYR A 299 14.92 -1.70 8.79
C TYR A 299 15.20 -2.81 7.76
N MET A 300 16.30 -3.54 7.91
CA MET A 300 16.62 -4.74 7.13
C MET A 300 15.56 -5.84 7.36
N ASP A 301 15.21 -6.53 6.28
CA ASP A 301 14.35 -7.71 6.33
C ASP A 301 15.18 -8.97 6.64
N TYR A 302 14.68 -9.77 7.58
CA TYR A 302 15.21 -11.09 7.93
C TYR A 302 14.11 -12.17 7.92
N ASN A 303 12.88 -11.81 7.54
CA ASN A 303 11.72 -12.69 7.40
C ASN A 303 11.42 -12.98 5.91
N GLY A 304 11.61 -11.98 5.05
CA GLY A 304 11.42 -12.04 3.60
C GLY A 304 10.06 -11.54 3.13
N HIS A 305 9.06 -11.45 4.01
CA HIS A 305 7.71 -11.01 3.68
C HIS A 305 7.67 -9.56 3.16
N GLY A 306 8.37 -8.65 3.83
CA GLY A 306 8.42 -7.23 3.46
C GLY A 306 9.20 -7.00 2.17
N SER A 307 10.25 -7.80 1.94
CA SER A 307 10.97 -7.86 0.66
C SER A 307 10.07 -8.37 -0.48
N HIS A 308 9.19 -9.33 -0.22
CA HIS A 308 8.22 -9.84 -1.20
C HIS A 308 7.21 -8.76 -1.57
N CYS A 309 6.63 -8.10 -0.57
CA CYS A 309 5.70 -6.99 -0.77
C CYS A 309 6.35 -5.81 -1.50
N ALA A 310 7.60 -5.45 -1.14
CA ALA A 310 8.37 -4.40 -1.80
C ALA A 310 8.60 -4.67 -3.30
N GLY A 311 8.89 -5.91 -3.68
CA GLY A 311 9.07 -6.29 -5.09
C GLY A 311 7.79 -6.19 -5.92
N ILE A 312 6.64 -6.52 -5.33
CA ILE A 312 5.34 -6.35 -6.00
C ILE A 312 5.07 -4.85 -6.27
N ILE A 313 5.49 -3.97 -5.37
CA ILE A 313 5.37 -2.52 -5.57
C ILE A 313 6.36 -2.05 -6.65
N ALA A 314 7.66 -2.30 -6.50
CA ALA A 314 8.70 -1.61 -7.27
C ALA A 314 9.99 -2.40 -7.58
N ALA A 315 9.90 -3.71 -7.86
CA ALA A 315 11.02 -4.42 -8.46
C ALA A 315 11.43 -3.80 -9.82
N ARG A 316 12.73 -3.68 -10.07
CA ARG A 316 13.37 -2.85 -11.11
C ARG A 316 13.75 -3.60 -12.38
N GLU A 317 13.23 -4.80 -12.61
CA GLU A 317 13.52 -5.62 -13.80
C GLU A 317 14.97 -6.09 -13.91
N TYR A 318 15.65 -6.25 -12.77
CA TYR A 318 17.04 -6.69 -12.75
C TYR A 318 17.18 -8.05 -13.45
N ARG A 319 17.89 -8.04 -14.59
CA ARG A 319 18.08 -9.19 -15.49
C ARG A 319 16.77 -9.85 -15.95
N GLY A 320 15.67 -9.10 -16.02
CA GLY A 320 14.37 -9.61 -16.45
C GLY A 320 13.82 -10.72 -15.55
N GLN A 321 14.03 -10.62 -14.23
CA GLN A 321 13.52 -11.61 -13.28
C GLN A 321 12.07 -11.37 -12.88
N THR A 322 11.70 -10.16 -12.49
CA THR A 322 10.32 -9.74 -12.18
C THR A 322 10.18 -8.23 -12.38
N VAL A 323 8.98 -7.67 -12.23
CA VAL A 323 8.71 -6.23 -12.31
C VAL A 323 7.63 -5.87 -11.30
N GLY A 324 7.78 -4.74 -10.60
CA GLY A 324 6.75 -4.20 -9.71
C GLY A 324 5.67 -3.41 -10.46
N VAL A 325 4.52 -3.14 -9.85
CA VAL A 325 3.44 -2.34 -10.47
C VAL A 325 3.90 -0.92 -10.79
N ALA A 326 4.74 -0.34 -9.92
CA ALA A 326 5.31 1.00 -10.01
C ALA A 326 6.84 0.91 -9.90
N PRO A 327 7.53 0.37 -10.93
CA PRO A 327 8.93 0.00 -10.84
C PRO A 327 9.85 1.19 -10.53
N ARG A 328 9.45 2.43 -10.81
CA ARG A 328 10.24 3.65 -10.53
C ARG A 328 9.90 4.35 -9.21
N ALA A 329 8.97 3.82 -8.41
CA ALA A 329 8.67 4.35 -7.07
C ALA A 329 9.89 4.30 -6.12
N LYS A 330 9.93 5.26 -5.19
CA LYS A 330 10.96 5.36 -4.14
C LYS A 330 10.46 4.61 -2.90
N LEU A 331 10.94 3.38 -2.70
CA LEU A 331 10.59 2.53 -1.56
C LEU A 331 11.23 3.05 -0.27
N TYR A 332 10.48 3.01 0.83
CA TYR A 332 10.97 3.24 2.19
C TYR A 332 10.64 2.04 3.07
N ALA A 333 11.63 1.51 3.79
CA ALA A 333 11.46 0.35 4.66
C ALA A 333 11.03 0.81 6.06
N VAL A 334 9.78 0.58 6.43
CA VAL A 334 9.24 0.96 7.75
C VAL A 334 8.99 -0.32 8.54
N LYS A 335 10.02 -0.80 9.23
CA LYS A 335 9.96 -2.08 9.93
C LYS A 335 9.13 -1.94 11.20
N VAL A 336 7.94 -2.55 11.21
CA VAL A 336 6.96 -2.54 12.31
C VAL A 336 6.67 -3.95 12.84
N LEU A 337 7.00 -4.96 12.02
CA LEU A 337 6.99 -6.38 12.37
C LEU A 337 8.43 -6.90 12.54
N ASP A 338 8.66 -7.71 13.56
CA ASP A 338 9.94 -8.32 13.89
C ASP A 338 10.33 -9.42 12.89
N ASN A 339 11.45 -10.11 13.16
CA ASN A 339 11.98 -11.13 12.26
C ASN A 339 11.11 -12.40 12.21
N ASP A 340 10.26 -12.61 13.22
CA ASP A 340 9.30 -13.71 13.27
C ASP A 340 7.96 -13.34 12.60
N GLY A 341 7.83 -12.10 12.09
CA GLY A 341 6.66 -11.62 11.38
C GLY A 341 5.55 -11.04 12.27
N GLY A 342 5.82 -10.83 13.57
CA GLY A 342 4.87 -10.27 14.53
C GLY A 342 5.21 -8.83 14.93
N GLY A 343 4.22 -8.03 15.32
CA GLY A 343 4.49 -6.67 15.80
C GLY A 343 3.37 -6.11 16.67
N TYR A 344 3.70 -5.20 17.58
CA TYR A 344 2.70 -4.52 18.40
C TYR A 344 2.00 -3.43 17.59
N THR A 345 0.72 -3.19 17.88
CA THR A 345 -0.05 -2.10 17.26
C THR A 345 0.63 -0.74 17.45
N SER A 346 1.23 -0.48 18.61
CA SER A 346 2.06 0.69 18.86
C SER A 346 3.23 0.87 17.86
N ASN A 347 3.86 -0.20 17.39
CA ASN A 347 4.91 -0.14 16.37
C ASN A 347 4.35 0.40 15.05
N ILE A 348 3.14 -0.04 14.68
CA ILE A 348 2.48 0.37 13.44
C ILE A 348 2.01 1.81 13.54
N ILE A 349 1.42 2.21 14.67
CA ILE A 349 1.03 3.59 14.93
C ILE A 349 2.25 4.53 14.85
N ALA A 350 3.40 4.13 15.39
CA ALA A 350 4.65 4.87 15.25
C ALA A 350 5.13 4.95 13.78
N GLY A 351 5.08 3.84 13.04
CA GLY A 351 5.40 3.80 11.60
C GLY A 351 4.46 4.66 10.73
N MET A 352 3.17 4.73 11.08
CA MET A 352 2.17 5.58 10.43
C MET A 352 2.44 7.07 10.68
N GLU A 353 2.73 7.47 11.93
CA GLU A 353 3.14 8.85 12.23
C GLU A 353 4.48 9.21 11.56
N TRP A 354 5.43 8.29 11.50
CA TRP A 354 6.66 8.47 10.73
C TRP A 354 6.36 8.72 9.24
N CYS A 355 5.42 7.99 8.64
CA CYS A 355 5.02 8.21 7.24
C CYS A 355 4.40 9.60 7.03
N ALA A 356 3.54 10.04 7.94
CA ALA A 356 2.93 11.38 7.92
C ALA A 356 4.01 12.48 8.00
N ASN A 357 5.07 12.27 8.79
CA ASN A 357 6.13 13.25 8.99
C ASN A 357 7.22 13.25 7.89
N ASN A 358 7.35 12.17 7.10
CA ASN A 358 8.41 12.02 6.09
C ASN A 358 7.96 12.25 4.63
N GLY A 359 6.72 12.73 4.44
CA GLY A 359 6.16 13.07 3.13
C GLY A 359 5.90 11.84 2.25
N ILE A 360 5.61 10.69 2.86
CA ILE A 360 5.20 9.48 2.15
C ILE A 360 3.86 9.73 1.45
N ARG A 361 3.66 9.20 0.23
CA ARG A 361 2.38 9.33 -0.50
C ARG A 361 1.49 8.11 -0.36
N VAL A 362 2.08 6.92 -0.22
CA VAL A 362 1.37 5.66 -0.04
C VAL A 362 2.04 4.84 1.05
N ALA A 363 1.26 4.39 2.04
CA ALA A 363 1.68 3.43 3.05
C ALA A 363 1.02 2.08 2.73
N SER A 364 1.85 1.06 2.44
CA SER A 364 1.42 -0.32 2.22
C SER A 364 1.57 -1.11 3.51
N MET A 365 0.47 -1.68 4.00
CA MET A 365 0.42 -2.50 5.23
C MET A 365 -0.10 -3.89 4.89
N SER A 366 0.82 -4.77 4.53
CA SER A 366 0.54 -6.20 4.31
C SER A 366 0.60 -6.93 5.66
N LEU A 367 -0.34 -6.59 6.54
CA LEU A 367 -0.41 -7.09 7.91
C LEU A 367 -1.84 -7.03 8.44
N GLY A 368 -2.13 -7.85 9.45
CA GLY A 368 -3.47 -8.02 9.99
C GLY A 368 -3.50 -8.49 11.44
N GLY A 369 -4.56 -8.08 12.14
CA GLY A 369 -4.92 -8.59 13.45
C GLY A 369 -6.43 -8.58 13.65
N CYS A 370 -6.95 -9.65 14.24
CA CYS A 370 -8.37 -9.81 14.53
C CYS A 370 -8.85 -8.93 15.70
N TYR A 371 -7.97 -8.70 16.68
CA TYR A 371 -8.28 -8.06 17.96
C TYR A 371 -7.42 -6.82 18.18
N ALA A 372 -7.65 -5.77 17.40
CA ALA A 372 -6.81 -4.58 17.41
C ALA A 372 -7.55 -3.29 17.82
N PRO A 373 -6.86 -2.31 18.43
CA PRO A 373 -7.47 -1.14 19.07
C PRO A 373 -8.04 -0.15 18.05
N THR A 374 -9.37 -0.09 17.99
CA THR A 374 -10.13 0.64 16.96
C THR A 374 -9.96 2.15 17.06
N ILE A 375 -9.94 2.72 18.28
CA ILE A 375 -9.90 4.19 18.45
C ILE A 375 -8.49 4.72 18.17
N ALA A 376 -7.46 4.01 18.66
CA ALA A 376 -6.06 4.32 18.38
C ALA A 376 -5.73 4.22 16.88
N TYR A 377 -6.12 3.13 16.20
CA TYR A 377 -5.91 3.01 14.74
C TYR A 377 -6.72 4.05 13.96
N GLY A 378 -7.98 4.31 14.31
CA GLY A 378 -8.79 5.33 13.63
C GLY A 378 -8.16 6.72 13.65
N LYS A 379 -7.51 7.09 14.77
CA LYS A 379 -6.69 8.31 14.84
C LYS A 379 -5.44 8.25 13.95
N ALA A 380 -4.70 7.13 13.96
CA ALA A 380 -3.49 6.96 13.14
C ALA A 380 -3.77 7.01 11.63
N VAL A 381 -4.84 6.35 11.17
CA VAL A 381 -5.32 6.42 9.77
C VAL A 381 -5.71 7.86 9.42
N SER A 382 -6.54 8.51 10.24
CA SER A 382 -6.98 9.89 10.03
C SER A 382 -5.79 10.87 9.96
N ARG A 383 -4.75 10.66 10.77
CA ARG A 383 -3.51 11.44 10.75
C ARG A 383 -2.72 11.22 9.45
N CYS A 384 -2.53 9.98 9.01
CA CYS A 384 -1.92 9.67 7.70
C CYS A 384 -2.63 10.40 6.55
N GLN A 385 -3.94 10.25 6.47
CA GLN A 385 -4.72 10.77 5.35
C GLN A 385 -4.74 12.31 5.30
N ARG A 386 -4.86 12.98 6.46
CA ARG A 386 -4.78 14.45 6.56
C ARG A 386 -3.41 15.01 6.13
N ASN A 387 -2.35 14.22 6.23
CA ASN A 387 -1.00 14.61 5.79
C ASN A 387 -0.66 14.14 4.35
N GLY A 388 -1.64 13.67 3.58
CA GLY A 388 -1.43 13.29 2.17
C GLY A 388 -1.00 11.83 1.95
N VAL A 389 -0.94 11.01 3.02
CA VAL A 389 -0.59 9.59 2.95
C VAL A 389 -1.83 8.75 2.68
N LEU A 390 -1.92 8.10 1.51
CA LEU A 390 -2.93 7.07 1.29
C LEU A 390 -2.53 5.78 2.00
N VAL A 391 -3.44 5.25 2.82
CA VAL A 391 -3.26 4.00 3.56
C VAL A 391 -3.88 2.86 2.76
N VAL A 392 -3.10 1.83 2.42
CA VAL A 392 -3.53 0.61 1.74
C VAL A 392 -3.17 -0.58 2.62
N ALA A 393 -4.13 -1.48 2.88
CA ALA A 393 -3.95 -2.58 3.82
C ALA A 393 -4.57 -3.88 3.32
N SER A 394 -3.96 -5.02 3.64
CA SER A 394 -4.51 -6.35 3.38
C SER A 394 -5.84 -6.56 4.10
N ALA A 395 -6.84 -7.10 3.41
CA ALA A 395 -8.16 -7.35 4.02
C ALA A 395 -8.12 -8.45 5.11
N GLY A 396 -7.14 -9.35 5.02
CA GLY A 396 -6.95 -10.47 5.93
C GLY A 396 -7.19 -11.82 5.27
N ASN A 397 -6.74 -12.90 5.93
CA ASN A 397 -6.78 -14.26 5.37
C ASN A 397 -7.81 -15.18 6.07
N SER A 398 -8.83 -14.62 6.74
CA SER A 398 -9.87 -15.35 7.48
C SER A 398 -11.09 -15.77 6.65
N GLY A 399 -11.03 -15.64 5.32
CA GLY A 399 -12.00 -16.20 4.37
C GLY A 399 -13.45 -15.80 4.65
N ASN A 400 -14.26 -16.80 4.99
CA ASN A 400 -15.62 -16.64 5.52
C ASN A 400 -15.81 -17.55 6.75
N TYR A 401 -14.79 -17.67 7.60
CA TYR A 401 -14.86 -18.53 8.77
C TYR A 401 -15.85 -17.98 9.81
N LYS A 402 -16.65 -18.87 10.39
CA LYS A 402 -17.78 -18.55 11.29
C LYS A 402 -17.44 -17.65 12.49
N TYR A 403 -16.19 -17.63 12.93
CA TYR A 403 -15.73 -16.91 14.12
C TYR A 403 -15.12 -15.53 13.84
N PHE A 404 -14.64 -15.28 12.61
CA PHE A 404 -14.10 -13.98 12.19
C PHE A 404 -14.37 -13.71 10.68
N PRO A 405 -15.64 -13.63 10.25
CA PRO A 405 -16.00 -13.42 8.84
C PRO A 405 -15.91 -11.94 8.41
N TRP A 406 -14.84 -11.22 8.76
CA TRP A 406 -14.69 -9.80 8.44
C TRP A 406 -13.25 -9.33 8.15
N VAL A 407 -13.11 -8.09 7.65
CA VAL A 407 -11.83 -7.46 7.33
C VAL A 407 -11.04 -7.17 8.62
N CYS A 408 -9.77 -7.56 8.67
CA CYS A 408 -8.89 -7.35 9.83
C CYS A 408 -8.53 -5.87 10.06
N ALA A 409 -8.08 -5.54 11.26
CA ALA A 409 -7.42 -4.25 11.50
C ALA A 409 -5.94 -4.34 11.07
N PRO A 410 -5.33 -3.26 10.55
CA PRO A 410 -5.85 -1.89 10.43
C PRO A 410 -6.80 -1.65 9.24
N ALA A 411 -7.01 -2.61 8.33
CA ALA A 411 -7.76 -2.38 7.08
C ALA A 411 -9.22 -1.96 7.29
N ASN A 412 -9.86 -2.42 8.37
CA ASN A 412 -11.21 -1.99 8.80
C ASN A 412 -11.25 -0.72 9.66
N SER A 413 -10.09 -0.10 9.95
CA SER A 413 -9.99 1.00 10.93
C SER A 413 -10.39 2.32 10.31
N VAL A 414 -11.70 2.58 10.29
CA VAL A 414 -12.27 3.84 9.82
C VAL A 414 -11.92 4.98 10.78
N SER A 415 -11.63 6.16 10.24
CA SER A 415 -11.69 7.43 10.97
C SER A 415 -12.95 7.46 11.86
N THR A 416 -12.82 7.96 13.08
CA THR A 416 -13.86 7.96 14.12
C THR A 416 -15.06 8.90 13.82
N GLN A 417 -15.30 9.22 12.54
CA GLN A 417 -16.49 9.89 12.03
C GLN A 417 -17.40 8.82 11.41
N GLU A 418 -18.64 8.73 11.90
CA GLU A 418 -19.58 7.70 11.46
C GLU A 418 -19.88 7.85 9.95
N ASN A 419 -19.80 6.73 9.22
CA ASN A 419 -20.06 6.60 7.78
C ASN A 419 -19.08 7.29 6.80
N ASP A 420 -17.96 7.88 7.23
CA ASP A 420 -17.01 8.47 6.29
C ASP A 420 -15.98 7.45 5.74
N TRP A 421 -16.33 6.81 4.62
CA TRP A 421 -15.41 5.95 3.85
C TRP A 421 -14.20 6.70 3.28
N SER A 422 -14.20 8.04 3.18
CA SER A 422 -12.99 8.78 2.83
C SER A 422 -11.91 8.61 3.91
N GLY A 423 -12.33 8.45 5.16
CA GLY A 423 -11.52 8.34 6.36
C GLY A 423 -10.93 6.95 6.65
N SER A 424 -11.16 5.94 5.82
CA SER A 424 -10.64 4.56 6.01
C SER A 424 -9.46 4.22 5.09
N PRO A 425 -8.68 3.16 5.37
CA PRO A 425 -7.75 2.58 4.40
C PRO A 425 -8.46 2.07 3.15
N ILE A 426 -7.69 1.65 2.14
CA ILE A 426 -8.18 0.72 1.12
C ILE A 426 -7.90 -0.69 1.62
N ALA A 427 -8.94 -1.42 2.03
CA ALA A 427 -8.86 -2.85 2.33
C ALA A 427 -8.78 -3.67 1.04
N VAL A 428 -7.81 -4.58 0.92
CA VAL A 428 -7.51 -5.30 -0.32
C VAL A 428 -7.70 -6.81 -0.17
N GLY A 429 -8.67 -7.37 -0.89
CA GLY A 429 -8.88 -8.82 -1.00
C GLY A 429 -8.03 -9.46 -2.10
N ALA A 430 -7.94 -10.79 -2.10
CA ALA A 430 -7.07 -11.57 -3.00
C ALA A 430 -7.85 -12.33 -4.09
N VAL A 431 -7.31 -12.35 -5.31
CA VAL A 431 -7.75 -13.25 -6.40
C VAL A 431 -6.62 -14.12 -6.95
N ASP A 432 -6.99 -15.23 -7.59
CA ASP A 432 -6.11 -16.11 -8.35
C ASP A 432 -5.89 -15.64 -9.81
N SER A 433 -5.10 -16.39 -10.58
CA SER A 433 -4.82 -16.12 -12.00
C SER A 433 -6.02 -16.29 -12.94
N ASN A 434 -7.12 -16.86 -12.45
CA ASN A 434 -8.38 -17.03 -13.18
C ASN A 434 -9.42 -15.97 -12.78
N ASN A 435 -9.03 -14.99 -11.93
CA ASN A 435 -9.92 -13.99 -11.33
C ASN A 435 -10.98 -14.58 -10.38
N ASN A 436 -10.77 -15.78 -9.83
CA ASN A 436 -11.54 -16.29 -8.71
C ASN A 436 -11.11 -15.60 -7.42
N LEU A 437 -12.04 -15.32 -6.52
CA LEU A 437 -11.71 -14.87 -5.16
C LEU A 437 -10.97 -15.99 -4.43
N ALA A 438 -9.82 -15.69 -3.83
CA ALA A 438 -9.08 -16.66 -3.04
C ALA A 438 -9.93 -17.13 -1.85
N TYR A 439 -9.93 -18.43 -1.56
CA TYR A 439 -10.79 -19.00 -0.50
C TYR A 439 -10.53 -18.34 0.86
N PHE A 440 -9.26 -18.03 1.15
CA PHE A 440 -8.81 -17.35 2.36
C PHE A 440 -9.09 -15.85 2.38
N SER A 441 -9.46 -15.20 1.27
CA SER A 441 -9.65 -13.74 1.29
C SER A 441 -10.78 -13.35 2.24
N SER A 442 -10.45 -12.58 3.29
CA SER A 442 -11.46 -11.98 4.16
C SER A 442 -12.42 -11.12 3.35
N ARG A 443 -13.68 -11.09 3.80
CA ARG A 443 -14.81 -10.41 3.15
C ARG A 443 -15.31 -9.28 4.04
N GLY A 444 -16.05 -8.34 3.45
CA GLY A 444 -16.84 -7.37 4.21
C GLY A 444 -18.18 -7.95 4.66
N GLN A 445 -18.94 -7.16 5.42
CA GLN A 445 -20.34 -7.48 5.74
C GLN A 445 -21.26 -6.32 5.39
N GLU A 446 -22.38 -6.63 4.71
CA GLU A 446 -23.41 -5.65 4.34
C GLU A 446 -23.94 -4.88 5.56
N THR A 447 -24.15 -5.58 6.69
CA THR A 447 -24.62 -5.03 7.97
C THR A 447 -23.66 -4.06 8.64
N TYR A 448 -22.40 -4.00 8.20
CA TYR A 448 -21.36 -3.15 8.77
C TYR A 448 -20.69 -2.34 7.63
N PRO A 449 -21.29 -1.22 7.17
CA PRO A 449 -20.80 -0.48 6.01
C PRO A 449 -19.38 0.10 6.18
N TRP A 450 -18.89 0.23 7.42
CA TRP A 450 -17.51 0.59 7.75
C TRP A 450 -16.50 -0.56 7.55
N ASN A 451 -16.97 -1.80 7.37
CA ASN A 451 -16.19 -3.04 7.35
C ASN A 451 -16.36 -3.74 5.99
N ARG A 452 -15.88 -3.09 4.92
CA ARG A 452 -16.00 -3.54 3.52
C ARG A 452 -14.62 -3.78 2.89
N VAL A 453 -14.54 -4.73 1.97
CA VAL A 453 -13.42 -4.82 1.02
C VAL A 453 -13.48 -3.60 0.10
N GLY A 454 -12.35 -2.93 -0.12
CA GLY A 454 -12.26 -1.79 -1.04
C GLY A 454 -12.15 -2.25 -2.49
N CYS A 455 -11.23 -3.17 -2.77
CA CYS A 455 -11.05 -3.80 -4.08
C CYS A 455 -10.31 -5.12 -3.92
N VAL A 456 -10.15 -5.87 -5.01
CA VAL A 456 -9.31 -7.08 -5.04
C VAL A 456 -8.13 -6.93 -6.00
N ALA A 457 -7.06 -7.67 -5.72
CA ALA A 457 -5.86 -7.72 -6.54
C ALA A 457 -5.23 -9.13 -6.51
N PRO A 458 -4.30 -9.46 -7.42
CA PRO A 458 -3.63 -10.76 -7.44
C PRO A 458 -2.96 -11.09 -6.10
N GLY A 459 -3.31 -12.23 -5.50
CA GLY A 459 -2.83 -12.64 -4.18
C GLY A 459 -2.62 -14.15 -3.99
N VAL A 460 -2.69 -14.94 -5.06
CA VAL A 460 -2.41 -16.40 -5.04
C VAL A 460 -1.30 -16.69 -6.04
N SER A 461 -0.24 -17.38 -5.61
CA SER A 461 0.93 -17.76 -6.40
C SER A 461 1.60 -16.56 -7.08
N VAL A 462 1.80 -15.49 -6.28
CA VAL A 462 2.48 -14.28 -6.72
C VAL A 462 3.99 -14.44 -6.53
N ARG A 463 4.76 -14.36 -7.62
CA ARG A 463 6.23 -14.36 -7.57
C ARG A 463 6.77 -12.96 -7.36
N SER A 464 7.61 -12.78 -6.34
CA SER A 464 8.30 -11.52 -6.06
C SER A 464 9.71 -11.77 -5.53
N THR A 465 10.44 -10.69 -5.27
CA THR A 465 11.77 -10.66 -4.63
C THR A 465 11.73 -11.27 -3.23
N TYR A 466 12.83 -11.85 -2.78
CA TYR A 466 12.93 -12.51 -1.48
C TYR A 466 14.38 -12.50 -0.98
N LEU A 467 14.62 -12.92 0.26
CA LEU A 467 15.95 -12.90 0.88
C LEU A 467 17.02 -13.62 0.05
N ASN A 468 18.29 -13.27 0.27
CA ASN A 468 19.47 -13.87 -0.38
C ASN A 468 19.51 -13.69 -1.91
N ASN A 469 19.09 -12.51 -2.40
CA ASN A 469 18.96 -12.20 -3.83
C ASN A 469 17.99 -13.16 -4.58
N GLY A 470 17.04 -13.73 -3.85
CA GLY A 470 16.13 -14.78 -4.31
C GLY A 470 14.78 -14.26 -4.78
N TYR A 471 13.94 -15.19 -5.21
CA TYR A 471 12.54 -14.92 -5.57
C TYR A 471 11.66 -16.05 -5.06
N ALA A 472 10.52 -15.72 -4.47
CA ALA A 472 9.58 -16.68 -3.88
C ALA A 472 8.17 -16.50 -4.42
N TYR A 473 7.39 -17.58 -4.45
CA TYR A 473 5.94 -17.56 -4.65
C TYR A 473 5.27 -17.52 -3.28
N MET A 474 4.31 -16.62 -3.09
CA MET A 474 3.53 -16.52 -1.84
C MET A 474 2.04 -16.31 -2.13
N ASP A 475 1.23 -16.74 -1.16
CA ASP A 475 -0.22 -16.61 -1.11
C ASP A 475 -0.62 -15.69 0.05
N GLY A 476 -1.61 -14.82 -0.17
CA GLY A 476 -2.18 -13.97 0.87
C GLY A 476 -2.78 -12.67 0.34
N THR A 477 -3.69 -12.07 1.10
CA THR A 477 -4.09 -10.67 0.88
C THR A 477 -2.92 -9.71 1.08
N SER A 478 -1.89 -10.13 1.81
CA SER A 478 -0.56 -9.52 1.91
C SER A 478 0.15 -9.36 0.56
N MET A 479 -0.10 -10.22 -0.43
CA MET A 479 0.43 -10.08 -1.80
C MET A 479 -0.51 -9.24 -2.69
N ALA A 480 -1.80 -9.18 -2.37
CA ALA A 480 -2.76 -8.32 -3.07
C ALA A 480 -2.59 -6.83 -2.72
N CYS A 481 -2.41 -6.51 -1.44
CA CYS A 481 -2.16 -5.16 -0.92
C CYS A 481 -1.10 -4.34 -1.71
N PRO A 482 0.13 -4.85 -1.93
CA PRO A 482 1.18 -4.10 -2.61
C PRO A 482 0.89 -3.83 -4.09
N HIS A 483 0.06 -4.64 -4.77
CA HIS A 483 -0.38 -4.30 -6.12
C HIS A 483 -1.21 -3.01 -6.13
N VAL A 484 -2.09 -2.84 -5.14
CA VAL A 484 -2.91 -1.64 -4.96
C VAL A 484 -2.07 -0.45 -4.50
N ALA A 485 -1.05 -0.68 -3.66
CA ALA A 485 -0.12 0.37 -3.26
C ALA A 485 0.73 0.88 -4.44
N GLY A 486 1.22 -0.02 -5.30
CA GLY A 486 1.91 0.34 -6.54
C GLY A 486 1.00 1.08 -7.53
N LEU A 487 -0.25 0.62 -7.70
CA LEU A 487 -1.27 1.34 -8.49
C LEU A 487 -1.52 2.75 -7.95
N ALA A 488 -1.65 2.91 -6.65
CA ALA A 488 -1.75 4.22 -6.02
C ALA A 488 -0.51 5.09 -6.29
N ALA A 489 0.69 4.50 -6.39
CA ALA A 489 1.89 5.22 -6.78
C ALA A 489 1.83 5.70 -8.24
N LEU A 490 1.35 4.89 -9.18
CA LEU A 490 1.12 5.31 -10.57
C LEU A 490 0.17 6.52 -10.65
N LEU A 491 -0.94 6.47 -9.90
CA LEU A 491 -1.89 7.59 -9.85
C LEU A 491 -1.32 8.82 -9.12
N CYS A 492 -0.51 8.64 -8.07
CA CYS A 492 0.16 9.73 -7.37
C CYS A 492 1.23 10.45 -8.20
N GLN A 493 1.85 9.77 -9.17
CA GLN A 493 2.76 10.36 -10.16
C GLN A 493 1.99 11.30 -11.10
N GLN A 494 0.81 10.85 -11.57
CA GLN A 494 -0.07 11.63 -12.42
C GLN A 494 -0.69 12.83 -11.66
N TRP A 495 -1.18 12.59 -10.44
CA TRP A 495 -1.91 13.55 -9.62
C TRP A 495 -1.07 14.00 -8.41
N ARG A 496 0.03 14.71 -8.69
CA ARG A 496 1.05 15.10 -7.69
C ARG A 496 0.50 15.92 -6.51
N TRP A 497 -0.58 16.68 -6.72
CA TRP A 497 -1.19 17.56 -5.72
C TRP A 497 -2.60 17.16 -5.28
N ALA A 498 -3.13 16.02 -5.73
CA ALA A 498 -4.47 15.60 -5.34
C ALA A 498 -4.51 15.10 -3.90
N SER A 499 -5.62 15.40 -3.20
CA SER A 499 -5.88 14.89 -1.85
C SER A 499 -6.03 13.37 -1.85
N VAL A 500 -5.83 12.76 -0.68
CA VAL A 500 -6.02 11.31 -0.47
C VAL A 500 -7.43 10.88 -0.87
N TYR A 501 -8.45 11.69 -0.59
CA TYR A 501 -9.82 11.46 -1.05
C TYR A 501 -9.91 11.34 -2.57
N CYS A 502 -9.33 12.28 -3.32
CA CYS A 502 -9.36 12.26 -4.78
C CYS A 502 -8.63 11.03 -5.35
N ILE A 503 -7.45 10.69 -4.81
CA ILE A 503 -6.69 9.49 -5.20
C ILE A 503 -7.51 8.21 -4.91
N LYS A 504 -8.01 8.04 -3.68
CA LYS A 504 -8.82 6.87 -3.27
C LYS A 504 -10.08 6.76 -4.13
N LYS A 505 -10.80 7.87 -4.34
CA LYS A 505 -12.01 7.93 -5.16
C LYS A 505 -11.72 7.48 -6.59
N GLN A 506 -10.72 8.05 -7.26
CA GLN A 506 -10.36 7.69 -8.63
C GLN A 506 -9.94 6.22 -8.76
N LEU A 507 -9.10 5.72 -7.85
CA LEU A 507 -8.64 4.33 -7.85
C LEU A 507 -9.83 3.36 -7.77
N LEU A 508 -10.73 3.56 -6.80
CA LEU A 508 -11.89 2.69 -6.59
C LEU A 508 -12.92 2.82 -7.73
N TYR A 509 -13.30 4.03 -8.16
CA TYR A 509 -14.26 4.20 -9.26
C TYR A 509 -13.79 3.60 -10.59
N ALA A 510 -12.53 3.83 -10.96
CA ALA A 510 -11.99 3.24 -12.18
C ALA A 510 -11.91 1.70 -12.10
N THR A 511 -11.68 1.16 -10.90
CA THR A 511 -11.73 -0.28 -10.62
C THR A 511 -13.14 -0.85 -10.83
N TYR A 512 -14.19 -0.25 -10.25
CA TYR A 512 -15.58 -0.72 -10.43
C TYR A 512 -16.00 -0.76 -11.91
N TRP A 513 -15.73 0.30 -12.67
CA TRP A 513 -16.07 0.31 -14.09
C TRP A 513 -15.18 -0.58 -14.99
N SER A 514 -14.21 -1.31 -14.43
CA SER A 514 -13.42 -2.29 -15.19
C SER A 514 -14.01 -3.70 -15.18
N HIS A 515 -14.89 -4.01 -14.22
CA HIS A 515 -15.50 -5.32 -14.03
C HIS A 515 -16.97 -5.13 -13.59
N GLY A 516 -17.93 -5.51 -14.44
CA GLY A 516 -19.37 -5.35 -14.17
C GLY A 516 -19.85 -6.04 -12.89
N ASP A 517 -21.03 -5.65 -12.40
CA ASP A 517 -21.56 -5.90 -11.05
C ASP A 517 -21.05 -7.17 -10.35
N ASN A 518 -20.16 -6.95 -9.38
CA ASN A 518 -19.70 -7.95 -8.42
C ASN A 518 -20.38 -7.69 -7.07
N SER A 519 -20.55 -8.73 -6.24
CA SER A 519 -20.97 -8.60 -4.84
C SER A 519 -20.00 -7.67 -4.08
N CYS A 520 -20.53 -6.60 -3.50
CA CYS A 520 -19.70 -5.55 -2.91
C CYS A 520 -19.03 -6.00 -1.60
N GLU A 521 -19.59 -7.01 -0.94
CA GLU A 521 -19.06 -7.60 0.30
C GLU A 521 -17.79 -8.40 0.01
N GLU A 522 -17.76 -9.16 -1.08
CA GLU A 522 -16.66 -10.08 -1.40
C GLU A 522 -15.53 -9.42 -2.17
N ARG A 523 -15.86 -8.53 -3.12
CA ARG A 523 -14.87 -7.96 -4.05
C ARG A 523 -14.74 -6.44 -3.97
N GLY A 524 -15.58 -5.76 -3.18
CA GLY A 524 -15.62 -4.30 -3.14
C GLY A 524 -15.89 -3.71 -4.53
N PHE A 525 -15.04 -2.79 -4.96
CA PHE A 525 -15.07 -2.21 -6.30
C PHE A 525 -14.48 -3.13 -7.39
N GLY A 526 -14.24 -4.42 -7.12
CA GLY A 526 -13.76 -5.39 -8.10
C GLY A 526 -12.23 -5.43 -8.26
N LEU A 527 -11.77 -6.06 -9.34
CA LEU A 527 -10.34 -6.23 -9.64
C LEU A 527 -9.74 -4.93 -10.18
N ILE A 528 -8.62 -4.50 -9.60
CA ILE A 528 -7.91 -3.28 -10.01
C ILE A 528 -7.45 -3.29 -11.47
N ASN A 529 -7.43 -2.10 -12.09
CA ASN A 529 -7.01 -1.91 -13.47
C ASN A 529 -6.14 -0.63 -13.58
N CYS A 530 -4.83 -0.80 -13.73
CA CYS A 530 -3.84 0.28 -13.74
C CYS A 530 -4.04 1.23 -14.91
N GLU A 531 -4.25 0.70 -16.11
CA GLU A 531 -4.53 1.52 -17.30
C GLU A 531 -5.72 2.44 -17.07
N ARG A 532 -6.84 1.89 -16.61
CA ARG A 532 -8.10 2.61 -16.46
C ARG A 532 -8.01 3.70 -15.40
N VAL A 533 -7.35 3.40 -14.28
CA VAL A 533 -7.10 4.36 -13.19
C VAL A 533 -6.32 5.58 -13.68
N VAL A 534 -5.26 5.39 -14.48
CA VAL A 534 -4.44 6.49 -15.00
C VAL A 534 -4.97 7.14 -16.30
N SER A 535 -6.04 6.60 -16.89
CA SER A 535 -6.53 7.02 -18.22
C SER A 535 -7.37 8.30 -18.28
N ASN A 536 -7.46 9.08 -17.19
CA ASN A 536 -8.27 10.32 -17.11
C ASN A 536 -9.77 10.12 -17.43
N ILE A 537 -10.40 9.07 -16.90
CA ILE A 537 -11.86 8.95 -16.96
C ILE A 537 -12.50 10.05 -16.09
N GLU A 538 -13.05 11.06 -16.78
CA GLU A 538 -14.20 11.96 -16.55
C GLU A 538 -14.87 12.17 -15.17
N VAL A 539 -14.44 11.57 -14.06
CA VAL A 539 -15.10 11.67 -12.74
C VAL A 539 -15.04 13.08 -12.12
N MET A 540 -14.19 13.97 -12.65
CA MET A 540 -14.22 15.41 -12.34
C MET A 540 -15.45 16.15 -12.92
N ARG A 541 -16.27 15.50 -13.77
CA ARG A 541 -17.49 16.08 -14.37
C ARG A 541 -18.78 15.42 -13.87
N GLY A 542 -19.03 15.59 -12.56
CA GLY A 542 -20.35 15.88 -12.01
C GLY A 542 -21.58 15.09 -12.49
N THR A 543 -21.56 13.75 -12.41
CA THR A 543 -22.80 12.96 -12.46
C THR A 543 -23.31 12.66 -11.05
N TRP A 544 -24.61 12.86 -10.82
CA TRP A 544 -25.24 12.77 -9.49
C TRP A 544 -25.17 11.36 -8.86
N TYR A 545 -24.96 10.33 -9.68
CA TYR A 545 -24.70 8.96 -9.24
C TYR A 545 -23.43 8.81 -8.39
N SER A 546 -22.47 9.74 -8.51
CA SER A 546 -21.21 9.71 -7.75
C SER A 546 -21.35 10.09 -6.26
N TYR A 547 -22.57 10.40 -5.80
CA TYR A 547 -22.90 10.69 -4.40
C TYR A 547 -23.46 9.47 -3.65
N TYR A 548 -24.23 8.60 -4.33
CA TYR A 548 -24.98 7.51 -3.69
C TYR A 548 -24.18 6.22 -3.41
N LEU A 549 -22.97 6.08 -3.95
CA LEU A 549 -22.08 4.94 -3.67
C LEU A 549 -21.21 5.13 -2.40
N PHE A 550 -21.33 6.29 -1.74
CA PHE A 550 -20.54 6.71 -0.58
C PHE A 550 -21.42 7.17 0.60
N ILE A 551 -22.72 6.87 0.54
CA ILE A 551 -23.69 6.92 1.63
C ILE A 551 -24.10 5.46 1.92
#